data_AF-A0A653WTU0-F1
#
_entry.id   AF-A0A653WTU0-F1
#
_cell.length_a   1.000
_cell.length_b   1.000
_cell.length_c   1.000
_cell.angle_alpha   90.00
_cell.angle_beta   90.00
_cell.angle_gamma   90.00
#
_symmetry.space_group_name_H-M   'P 1'
#
loop_
_entity.id
_entity.type
_entity.pdbx_description
1 polymer ?
#
loop_
_entity_poly.entity_id
_entity_poly.type
_entity_poly.pdbx_seq_one_letter_code
_entity_poly.pdbx_strand_id
1 'polypeptide(L)'
;MLSRLWPSKRTQTDATSSHPDGFITPLRSQQLLDTPRRQQLLENIWQRASLSRQQFTELYRHPLERFAELVQQFPASENHHHAHLGGMLDHGLEIVAYALKIRQTFLLPIGAAPESQSAQAEAWSAAAAYGALIHDLGKIAVDLQVELQGGKVWHPWHGHITRPYRFRYVKGRDYQLHGAASALIYSQILTPDILDWLSGFPELWKPLIFVLAGQYEHAGILGEIVVRADQASVAQELGGNPARALAAPKQSLQRQLAEGLRFLVREKYKLNHPDGPADGWLAQDALWLVSKPTADSLRAYLMSQGIEGVPSSNAPFFNMMQDQGVIQTNAQDKAIWKATIDTGRGWRNTFTLLKLSPALIWPDPNDRPDIYTGSVSIEEGATTNDDATAEPILASAPTAETSSFEHQPSSGSSFIEQTPEASKDRPEEIDDLLALFGNITMTSEELATSQTTVADETTAEQPFEHCETKTESRSEESTAMPSSNQDLGLGFVEWLKLGIDSRRIIINDTKALIHTVSGTAMLVTPVIFKRYVQEHPSLEQLAKAQEISAWQLVQRSFEKLKLHRKTKKKLNIWTFDVVGPRKSKQLRGYLLEDPKTIFNETPFDNPSLRLKAEDSEVEQ
;
A
#
# COMPACT_ATOMS: atom_id res chain seq x y z
N MET A 1 38.83 47.63 -7.30
CA MET A 1 37.83 47.71 -6.20
C MET A 1 36.49 47.30 -6.78
N LEU A 2 35.76 46.43 -6.07
CA LEU A 2 34.42 45.87 -6.35
C LEU A 2 34.37 44.50 -7.07
N SER A 3 34.10 43.46 -6.26
CA SER A 3 33.24 42.32 -6.61
C SER A 3 32.73 41.68 -5.30
N ARG A 4 31.49 42.01 -4.93
CA ARG A 4 30.28 41.15 -4.89
C ARG A 4 30.34 39.99 -3.89
N LEU A 5 29.70 40.22 -2.74
CA LEU A 5 29.34 39.25 -1.71
C LEU A 5 28.14 38.39 -2.16
N TRP A 6 28.27 37.08 -2.01
CA TRP A 6 27.15 36.11 -2.05
C TRP A 6 27.04 35.49 -0.64
N PRO A 7 25.85 35.35 -0.03
CA PRO A 7 25.72 34.67 1.25
C PRO A 7 25.79 33.15 1.06
N SER A 8 26.75 32.53 1.74
CA SER A 8 26.96 31.08 1.75
C SER A 8 25.78 30.35 2.40
N LYS A 9 25.28 29.31 1.74
CA LYS A 9 24.27 28.37 2.24
C LYS A 9 24.75 27.77 3.57
N ARG A 10 23.96 27.92 4.63
CA ARG A 10 24.08 27.10 5.84
C ARG A 10 23.61 25.68 5.50
N THR A 11 24.55 24.76 5.42
CA THR A 11 24.31 23.32 5.50
C THR A 11 23.77 22.99 6.89
N GLN A 12 22.52 22.53 6.96
CA GLN A 12 21.96 21.87 8.15
C GLN A 12 22.66 20.50 8.25
N THR A 13 23.51 20.35 9.25
CA THR A 13 24.11 19.08 9.65
C THR A 13 23.16 18.36 10.60
N ASP A 14 22.82 17.11 10.30
CA ASP A 14 22.09 16.18 11.18
C ASP A 14 22.75 16.10 12.56
N ALA A 15 21.99 16.42 13.59
CA ALA A 15 22.46 16.43 14.98
C ALA A 15 22.25 15.04 15.63
N THR A 16 23.01 14.04 15.22
CA THR A 16 23.20 12.81 16.00
C THR A 16 24.58 12.83 16.65
N SER A 17 24.64 13.22 17.92
CA SER A 17 25.86 13.06 18.72
C SER A 17 25.95 11.62 19.20
N SER A 18 26.67 10.77 18.45
CA SER A 18 27.09 9.45 18.92
C SER A 18 28.25 9.61 19.92
N HIS A 19 28.15 8.94 21.06
CA HIS A 19 29.28 8.83 21.98
C HIS A 19 30.34 7.88 21.39
N PRO A 20 31.63 8.03 21.72
CA PRO A 20 32.72 7.20 21.18
C PRO A 20 32.52 5.69 21.39
N ASP A 21 31.75 5.29 22.40
CA ASP A 21 31.53 3.89 22.80
C ASP A 21 30.25 3.26 22.19
N GLY A 22 29.65 3.87 21.16
CA GLY A 22 28.45 3.35 20.48
C GLY A 22 27.13 3.62 21.22
N PHE A 23 27.13 4.54 22.19
CA PHE A 23 25.91 5.02 22.85
C PHE A 23 25.28 6.20 22.11
N ILE A 24 23.95 6.21 22.07
CA ILE A 24 23.10 7.26 21.49
C ILE A 24 22.62 8.15 22.63
N THR A 25 22.75 9.47 22.44
CA THR A 25 22.22 10.46 23.40
C THR A 25 20.70 10.56 23.27
N PRO A 26 19.92 10.46 24.37
CA PRO A 26 18.48 10.63 24.32
C PRO A 26 18.13 12.08 23.96
N LEU A 27 17.10 12.22 23.13
CA LEU A 27 16.62 13.51 22.65
C LEU A 27 15.26 13.83 23.30
N ARG A 28 14.96 15.12 23.40
CA ARG A 28 13.63 15.58 23.83
C ARG A 28 12.63 15.45 22.69
N SER A 29 11.35 15.29 23.02
CA SER A 29 10.23 15.25 22.07
C SER A 29 10.29 16.34 21.01
N GLN A 30 10.57 17.59 21.41
CA GLN A 30 10.72 18.72 20.50
C GLN A 30 11.76 18.46 19.40
N GLN A 31 12.93 17.93 19.75
CA GLN A 31 14.00 17.63 18.79
C GLN A 31 13.67 16.41 17.94
N LEU A 32 13.05 15.40 18.53
CA LEU A 32 12.64 14.18 17.83
C LEU A 32 11.58 14.47 16.77
N LEU A 33 10.70 15.43 17.02
CA LEU A 33 9.60 15.76 16.11
C LEU A 33 9.94 16.89 15.12
N ASP A 34 11.10 17.57 15.24
CA ASP A 34 11.42 18.78 14.46
C ASP A 34 11.78 18.54 12.99
N THR A 35 11.92 17.28 12.56
CA THR A 35 12.28 17.01 11.16
C THR A 35 11.16 17.47 10.21
N PRO A 36 11.48 17.96 9.00
CA PRO A 36 10.46 18.44 8.05
C PRO A 36 9.34 17.43 7.78
N ARG A 37 9.71 16.14 7.58
CA ARG A 37 8.76 15.03 7.40
C ARG A 37 7.82 14.88 8.59
N ARG A 38 8.36 14.85 9.82
CA ARG A 38 7.56 14.67 11.05
C ARG A 38 6.65 15.88 11.29
N GLN A 39 7.10 17.09 11.02
CA GLN A 39 6.27 18.30 11.09
C GLN A 39 5.10 18.26 10.09
N GLN A 40 5.33 17.80 8.85
CA GLN A 40 4.27 17.62 7.86
C GLN A 40 3.27 16.53 8.30
N LEU A 41 3.74 15.41 8.85
CA LEU A 41 2.86 14.38 9.41
C LEU A 41 2.02 14.91 10.57
N LEU A 42 2.61 15.66 11.50
CA LEU A 42 1.87 16.29 12.61
C LEU A 42 0.80 17.25 12.11
N GLU A 43 1.09 18.04 11.07
CA GLU A 43 0.12 18.94 10.46
C GLU A 43 -1.02 18.16 9.77
N ASN A 44 -0.70 17.05 9.10
CA ASN A 44 -1.69 16.16 8.52
C ASN A 44 -2.60 15.52 9.59
N ILE A 45 -2.03 15.07 10.70
CA ILE A 45 -2.80 14.53 11.84
C ILE A 45 -3.74 15.62 12.39
N TRP A 46 -3.26 16.86 12.55
CA TRP A 46 -4.08 17.98 13.02
C TRP A 46 -5.24 18.28 12.07
N GLN A 47 -4.97 18.41 10.77
CA GLN A 47 -6.00 18.66 9.77
C GLN A 47 -7.07 17.56 9.74
N ARG A 48 -6.67 16.30 9.96
CA ARG A 48 -7.61 15.17 9.98
C ARG A 48 -8.40 15.07 11.28
N ALA A 49 -7.80 15.40 12.42
CA ALA A 49 -8.48 15.47 13.71
C ALA A 49 -9.56 16.57 13.72
N SER A 50 -9.39 17.64 12.92
CA SER A 50 -10.36 18.75 12.79
C SER A 50 -10.65 19.49 14.11
N LEU A 51 -9.65 19.55 15.00
CA LEU A 51 -9.73 20.18 16.32
C LEU A 51 -9.09 21.57 16.35
N SER A 52 -9.45 22.38 17.35
CA SER A 52 -8.67 23.57 17.69
C SER A 52 -7.22 23.21 18.05
N ARG A 53 -6.27 24.14 17.88
CA ARG A 53 -4.85 23.90 18.23
C ARG A 53 -4.67 23.53 19.71
N GLN A 54 -5.49 24.09 20.60
CA GLN A 54 -5.46 23.78 22.02
C GLN A 54 -5.92 22.33 22.28
N GLN A 55 -7.09 21.94 21.78
CA GLN A 55 -7.59 20.56 21.93
C GLN A 55 -6.66 19.54 21.26
N PHE A 56 -6.10 19.87 20.10
CA PHE A 56 -5.10 19.04 19.45
C PHE A 56 -3.85 18.84 20.30
N THR A 57 -3.41 19.88 21.01
CA THR A 57 -2.23 19.79 21.87
C THR A 57 -2.47 18.78 23.00
N GLU A 58 -3.60 18.91 23.69
CA GLU A 58 -3.97 18.02 24.79
C GLU A 58 -4.20 16.57 24.34
N LEU A 59 -5.01 16.39 23.30
CA LEU A 59 -5.48 15.06 22.90
C LEU A 59 -4.52 14.32 21.96
N TYR A 60 -3.69 15.01 21.18
CA TYR A 60 -2.84 14.34 20.17
C TYR A 60 -1.38 14.65 20.39
N ARG A 61 -1.01 15.93 20.50
CA ARG A 61 0.41 16.31 20.56
C ARG A 61 1.10 15.74 21.79
N HIS A 62 0.54 15.88 22.98
CA HIS A 62 1.15 15.35 24.19
C HIS A 62 1.33 13.81 24.19
N PRO A 63 0.33 13.00 23.76
CA PRO A 63 0.56 11.57 23.51
C PRO A 63 1.68 11.28 22.51
N LEU A 64 1.76 12.03 21.39
CA LEU A 64 2.80 11.84 20.37
C LEU A 64 4.19 12.24 20.89
N GLU A 65 4.29 13.27 21.73
CA GLU A 65 5.52 13.67 22.40
C GLU A 65 6.01 12.61 23.39
N ARG A 66 5.10 12.04 24.19
CA ARG A 66 5.41 10.92 25.09
C ARG A 66 5.84 9.67 24.32
N PHE A 67 5.15 9.35 23.23
CA PHE A 67 5.54 8.27 22.33
C PHE A 67 6.95 8.51 21.77
N ALA A 68 7.23 9.70 21.23
CA ALA A 68 8.55 10.04 20.69
C ALA A 68 9.66 9.87 21.74
N GLU A 69 9.44 10.37 22.95
CA GLU A 69 10.42 10.23 24.04
C GLU A 69 10.60 8.78 24.51
N LEU A 70 9.59 7.94 24.36
CA LEU A 70 9.64 6.53 24.72
C LEU A 70 10.37 5.69 23.66
N VAL A 71 10.11 5.93 22.37
CA VAL A 71 10.70 5.17 21.25
C VAL A 71 12.03 5.74 20.76
N GLN A 72 12.35 6.99 21.09
CA GLN A 72 13.61 7.66 20.75
C GLN A 72 14.03 7.43 19.28
N GLN A 73 15.22 6.85 19.06
CA GLN A 73 15.77 6.55 17.74
C GLN A 73 15.67 5.06 17.40
N PHE A 74 14.75 4.32 18.03
CA PHE A 74 14.60 2.90 17.72
C PHE A 74 14.09 2.71 16.28
N PRO A 75 14.66 1.74 15.55
CA PRO A 75 14.09 1.25 14.30
C PRO A 75 12.79 0.49 14.55
N ALA A 76 11.86 0.52 13.60
CA ALA A 76 10.62 -0.26 13.69
C ALA A 76 10.80 -1.72 13.25
N SER A 77 11.91 -2.03 12.57
CA SER A 77 12.22 -3.32 11.96
C SER A 77 13.73 -3.50 11.76
N GLU A 78 14.21 -4.73 11.53
CA GLU A 78 15.64 -4.97 11.26
C GLU A 78 16.05 -4.75 9.81
N ASN A 79 15.19 -5.18 8.88
CA ASN A 79 15.55 -5.33 7.47
C ASN A 79 14.49 -4.71 6.53
N HIS A 80 13.55 -3.91 7.06
CA HIS A 80 12.49 -3.26 6.29
C HIS A 80 12.69 -1.73 6.20
N HIS A 81 11.75 -1.04 5.57
CA HIS A 81 11.85 0.38 5.21
C HIS A 81 11.98 1.33 6.41
N HIS A 82 11.53 0.92 7.60
CA HIS A 82 11.73 1.63 8.86
C HIS A 82 12.88 1.03 9.71
N ALA A 83 13.88 0.41 9.09
CA ALA A 83 15.06 -0.13 9.78
C ALA A 83 16.11 0.93 10.14
N HIS A 84 15.90 2.19 9.73
CA HIS A 84 16.75 3.30 10.10
C HIS A 84 16.48 3.80 11.53
N LEU A 85 17.42 4.58 12.06
CA LEU A 85 17.26 5.24 13.36
C LEU A 85 16.05 6.17 13.33
N GLY A 86 15.19 6.04 14.34
CA GLY A 86 13.94 6.79 14.47
C GLY A 86 12.79 6.25 13.62
N GLY A 87 12.99 5.12 12.91
CA GLY A 87 11.96 4.52 12.06
C GLY A 87 10.69 4.15 12.83
N MET A 88 10.77 3.80 14.12
CA MET A 88 9.59 3.53 14.94
C MET A 88 8.73 4.77 15.18
N LEU A 89 9.37 5.94 15.33
CA LEU A 89 8.64 7.20 15.46
C LEU A 89 7.94 7.57 14.15
N ASP A 90 8.64 7.43 13.02
CA ASP A 90 8.08 7.72 11.70
C ASP A 90 6.88 6.82 11.38
N HIS A 91 7.05 5.49 11.55
CA HIS A 91 5.98 4.49 11.38
C HIS A 91 4.75 4.82 12.24
N GLY A 92 4.96 5.15 13.52
CA GLY A 92 3.89 5.51 14.44
C GLY A 92 3.10 6.75 13.98
N LEU A 93 3.77 7.80 13.52
CA LEU A 93 3.11 9.02 13.03
C LEU A 93 2.31 8.76 11.75
N GLU A 94 2.82 7.91 10.86
CA GLU A 94 2.18 7.57 9.60
C GLU A 94 0.90 6.77 9.80
N ILE A 95 0.96 5.73 10.64
CA ILE A 95 -0.22 4.91 10.93
C ILE A 95 -1.29 5.74 11.62
N VAL A 96 -0.92 6.68 12.51
CA VAL A 96 -1.90 7.61 13.09
C VAL A 96 -2.57 8.48 12.01
N ALA A 97 -1.79 9.04 11.08
CA ALA A 97 -2.34 9.84 9.99
C ALA A 97 -3.28 9.01 9.10
N TYR A 98 -2.93 7.75 8.83
CA TYR A 98 -3.74 6.81 8.08
C TYR A 98 -5.02 6.39 8.82
N ALA A 99 -4.92 6.05 10.10
CA ALA A 99 -6.07 5.67 10.92
C ALA A 99 -7.11 6.79 10.97
N LEU A 100 -6.67 8.05 11.14
CA LEU A 100 -7.57 9.20 11.09
C LEU A 100 -8.21 9.40 9.71
N LYS A 101 -7.46 9.16 8.63
CA LYS A 101 -7.99 9.22 7.25
C LYS A 101 -9.05 8.15 7.01
N ILE A 102 -8.82 6.92 7.46
CA ILE A 102 -9.77 5.81 7.33
C ILE A 102 -10.98 6.08 8.20
N ARG A 103 -10.80 6.53 9.44
CA ARG A 103 -11.90 6.90 10.34
C ARG A 103 -12.86 7.90 9.71
N GLN A 104 -12.37 8.86 8.91
CA GLN A 104 -13.21 9.86 8.24
C GLN A 104 -14.21 9.27 7.23
N THR A 105 -14.02 8.01 6.79
CA THR A 105 -14.98 7.34 5.88
C THR A 105 -16.14 6.69 6.62
N PHE A 106 -16.09 6.62 7.96
CA PHE A 106 -17.10 6.01 8.81
C PHE A 106 -17.89 7.06 9.60
N LEU A 107 -19.19 6.79 9.77
CA LEU A 107 -20.04 7.46 10.75
C LEU A 107 -20.11 6.54 11.99
N LEU A 108 -19.36 6.91 13.03
CA LEU A 108 -19.21 6.12 14.25
C LEU A 108 -19.93 6.79 15.43
N PRO A 109 -20.57 6.01 16.32
CA PRO A 109 -20.75 4.56 16.27
C PRO A 109 -21.69 4.10 15.14
N ILE A 110 -21.43 2.90 14.57
CA ILE A 110 -22.24 2.35 13.48
C ILE A 110 -23.66 2.06 13.98
N GLY A 111 -24.67 2.58 13.28
CA GLY A 111 -26.08 2.34 13.62
C GLY A 111 -26.64 3.24 14.74
N ALA A 112 -25.81 4.08 15.37
CA ALA A 112 -26.27 5.09 16.31
C ALA A 112 -26.97 6.26 15.60
N ALA A 113 -27.85 6.95 16.33
CA ALA A 113 -28.50 8.17 15.83
C ALA A 113 -27.46 9.28 15.54
N PRO A 114 -27.69 10.18 14.55
CA PRO A 114 -26.73 11.23 14.18
C PRO A 114 -26.26 12.10 15.34
N GLU A 115 -27.13 12.37 16.31
CA GLU A 115 -26.82 13.14 17.52
C GLU A 115 -25.80 12.40 18.41
N SER A 116 -25.96 11.09 18.57
CA SER A 116 -25.03 10.24 19.32
C SER A 116 -23.70 10.08 18.56
N GLN A 117 -23.75 9.93 17.24
CA GLN A 117 -22.55 9.89 16.40
C GLN A 117 -21.73 11.18 16.52
N SER A 118 -22.40 12.34 16.46
CA SER A 118 -21.77 13.64 16.64
C SER A 118 -21.18 13.79 18.05
N ALA A 119 -21.93 13.39 19.10
CA ALA A 119 -21.50 13.52 20.49
C ALA A 119 -20.26 12.69 20.85
N GLN A 120 -20.06 11.55 20.17
CA GLN A 120 -18.93 10.64 20.44
C GLN A 120 -17.84 10.71 19.37
N ALA A 121 -18.02 11.53 18.33
CA ALA A 121 -17.16 11.58 17.15
C ALA A 121 -15.69 11.77 17.49
N GLU A 122 -15.38 12.67 18.43
CA GLU A 122 -14.01 12.98 18.86
C GLU A 122 -13.38 11.80 19.61
N ALA A 123 -14.13 11.14 20.48
CA ALA A 123 -13.66 9.98 21.24
C ALA A 123 -13.27 8.83 20.31
N TRP A 124 -14.10 8.55 19.28
CA TRP A 124 -13.78 7.54 18.27
C TRP A 124 -12.56 7.90 17.42
N SER A 125 -12.38 9.18 17.06
CA SER A 125 -11.16 9.64 16.36
C SER A 125 -9.91 9.44 17.22
N ALA A 126 -9.97 9.85 18.49
CA ALA A 126 -8.86 9.75 19.42
C ALA A 126 -8.49 8.29 19.68
N ALA A 127 -9.47 7.42 19.93
CA ALA A 127 -9.24 6.00 20.11
C ALA A 127 -8.64 5.31 18.87
N ALA A 128 -9.05 5.70 17.66
CA ALA A 128 -8.45 5.19 16.43
C ALA A 128 -6.97 5.60 16.32
N ALA A 129 -6.66 6.86 16.63
CA ALA A 129 -5.30 7.37 16.66
C ALA A 129 -4.45 6.69 17.76
N TYR A 130 -4.97 6.52 18.97
CA TYR A 130 -4.24 5.87 20.06
C TYR A 130 -4.01 4.39 19.79
N GLY A 131 -5.01 3.69 19.27
CA GLY A 131 -4.88 2.31 18.83
C GLY A 131 -3.79 2.15 17.77
N ALA A 132 -3.81 3.02 16.77
CA ALA A 132 -2.78 3.09 15.74
C ALA A 132 -1.39 3.43 16.29
N LEU A 133 -1.27 4.35 17.24
CA LEU A 133 0.02 4.71 17.82
C LEU A 133 0.63 3.57 18.65
N ILE A 134 -0.22 2.79 19.32
CA ILE A 134 0.19 1.78 20.31
C ILE A 134 0.32 0.37 19.71
N HIS A 135 -0.25 0.10 18.53
CA HIS A 135 -0.35 -1.25 17.95
C HIS A 135 0.98 -2.03 17.98
N ASP A 136 2.08 -1.37 17.62
CA ASP A 136 3.44 -1.92 17.53
C ASP A 136 4.34 -1.55 18.72
N LEU A 137 3.80 -0.87 19.73
CA LEU A 137 4.60 -0.37 20.84
C LEU A 137 5.24 -1.51 21.64
N GLY A 138 4.63 -2.69 21.70
CA GLY A 138 5.20 -3.85 22.37
C GLY A 138 6.58 -4.27 21.85
N LYS A 139 6.97 -3.88 20.62
CA LYS A 139 8.30 -4.15 20.05
C LYS A 139 9.43 -3.65 20.96
N ILE A 140 9.28 -2.48 21.60
CA ILE A 140 10.31 -1.97 22.53
C ILE A 140 10.35 -2.71 23.88
N ALA A 141 9.35 -3.54 24.18
CA ALA A 141 9.32 -4.35 25.39
C ALA A 141 9.90 -5.76 25.18
N VAL A 142 9.70 -6.37 24.02
CA VAL A 142 10.03 -7.78 23.78
C VAL A 142 11.01 -8.02 22.63
N ASP A 143 11.08 -7.13 21.64
CA ASP A 143 11.93 -7.33 20.46
C ASP A 143 13.29 -6.66 20.60
N LEU A 144 13.38 -5.63 21.45
CA LEU A 144 14.60 -4.85 21.71
C LEU A 144 15.11 -5.05 23.14
N GLN A 145 16.42 -5.26 23.26
CA GLN A 145 17.13 -5.12 24.53
C GLN A 145 17.89 -3.80 24.52
N VAL A 146 17.57 -2.94 25.48
CA VAL A 146 18.15 -1.61 25.63
C VAL A 146 19.05 -1.56 26.86
N GLU A 147 20.27 -1.09 26.70
CA GLU A 147 21.26 -0.92 27.76
C GLU A 147 21.59 0.56 27.92
N LEU A 148 21.40 1.08 29.14
CA LEU A 148 21.79 2.44 29.50
C LEU A 148 23.27 2.50 29.81
N GLN A 149 23.87 3.67 29.60
CA GLN A 149 25.22 3.97 30.04
C GLN A 149 25.33 3.70 31.55
N GLY A 150 26.28 2.84 31.91
CA GLY A 150 26.39 2.25 33.25
C GLY A 150 25.94 0.79 33.36
N GLY A 151 25.54 0.15 32.24
CA GLY A 151 25.29 -1.29 32.14
C GLY A 151 23.90 -1.76 32.62
N LYS A 152 23.01 -0.83 32.99
CA LYS A 152 21.66 -1.16 33.43
C LYS A 152 20.74 -1.40 32.23
N VAL A 153 20.00 -2.51 32.24
CA VAL A 153 18.94 -2.77 31.25
C VAL A 153 17.78 -1.81 31.49
N TRP A 154 17.32 -1.18 30.42
CA TRP A 154 16.10 -0.36 30.44
C TRP A 154 14.89 -1.18 30.08
N HIS A 155 13.76 -0.87 30.71
CA HIS A 155 12.47 -1.42 30.36
C HIS A 155 11.47 -0.29 30.16
N PRO A 156 10.58 -0.38 29.17
CA PRO A 156 9.68 0.71 28.80
C PRO A 156 8.66 1.08 29.88
N TRP A 157 8.29 0.17 30.79
CA TRP A 157 7.43 0.48 31.94
C TRP A 157 8.10 1.33 33.03
N HIS A 158 9.41 1.58 32.94
CA HIS A 158 10.11 2.53 33.81
C HIS A 158 10.10 3.97 33.28
N GLY A 159 9.39 4.23 32.18
CA GLY A 159 9.32 5.54 31.53
C GLY A 159 10.41 5.75 30.50
N HIS A 160 10.43 6.96 29.93
CA HIS A 160 11.30 7.32 28.82
C HIS A 160 12.81 7.26 29.18
N ILE A 161 13.64 7.16 28.14
CA ILE A 161 15.09 7.05 28.29
C ILE A 161 15.68 8.40 28.67
N THR A 162 16.43 8.45 29.78
CA THR A 162 17.03 9.68 30.34
C THR A 162 18.55 9.70 30.32
N ARG A 163 19.18 8.60 29.91
CA ARG A 163 20.64 8.44 29.83
C ARG A 163 21.05 7.95 28.45
N PRO A 164 22.29 8.19 28.00
CA PRO A 164 22.80 7.60 26.78
C PRO A 164 22.57 6.08 26.77
N TYR A 165 22.16 5.55 25.63
CA TYR A 165 21.70 4.16 25.53
C TYR A 165 22.24 3.50 24.26
N ARG A 166 22.32 2.18 24.26
CA ARG A 166 22.49 1.36 23.06
C ARG A 166 21.42 0.29 23.06
N PHE A 167 21.13 -0.26 21.90
CA PHE A 167 20.14 -1.31 21.78
C PHE A 167 20.63 -2.39 20.83
N ARG A 168 20.07 -3.58 21.01
CA ARG A 168 20.22 -4.70 20.11
C ARG A 168 18.91 -5.45 20.07
N TYR A 169 18.68 -6.16 18.99
CA TYR A 169 17.52 -7.02 18.87
C TYR A 169 17.71 -8.33 19.63
N VAL A 170 16.60 -8.84 20.17
CA VAL A 170 16.53 -10.14 20.82
C VAL A 170 16.52 -11.23 19.74
N LYS A 171 17.26 -12.33 19.95
CA LYS A 171 17.28 -13.47 19.02
C LYS A 171 16.10 -14.42 19.30
N GLY A 172 15.49 -14.98 18.25
CA GLY A 172 14.41 -15.97 18.39
C GLY A 172 13.11 -15.36 18.91
N ARG A 173 12.75 -14.18 18.41
CA ARG A 173 11.55 -13.43 18.83
C ARG A 173 10.27 -14.16 18.43
N ASP A 174 9.28 -14.08 19.30
CA ASP A 174 7.91 -14.40 18.96
C ASP A 174 7.24 -13.13 18.42
N TYR A 175 7.12 -13.04 17.10
CA TYR A 175 6.53 -11.91 16.41
C TYR A 175 5.04 -11.70 16.74
N GLN A 176 4.35 -12.69 17.34
CA GLN A 176 2.97 -12.50 17.81
C GLN A 176 2.92 -11.87 19.20
N LEU A 177 4.01 -11.96 19.98
CA LEU A 177 4.05 -11.51 21.36
C LEU A 177 4.00 -9.99 21.49
N HIS A 178 4.59 -9.22 20.57
CA HIS A 178 4.63 -7.77 20.69
C HIS A 178 3.22 -7.14 20.64
N GLY A 179 2.28 -7.73 19.89
CA GLY A 179 0.91 -7.22 19.84
C GLY A 179 0.25 -7.22 21.22
N ALA A 180 0.45 -8.31 21.98
CA ALA A 180 -0.02 -8.40 23.36
C ALA A 180 0.85 -7.57 24.33
N ALA A 181 2.16 -7.47 24.09
CA ALA A 181 3.09 -6.74 24.95
C ALA A 181 2.83 -5.23 24.99
N SER A 182 2.17 -4.66 23.97
CA SER A 182 1.71 -3.27 23.96
C SER A 182 0.86 -2.92 25.20
N ALA A 183 0.12 -3.90 25.73
CA ALA A 183 -0.69 -3.75 26.95
C ALA A 183 0.15 -3.46 28.22
N LEU A 184 1.45 -3.76 28.23
CA LEU A 184 2.33 -3.49 29.37
C LEU A 184 2.69 -2.01 29.51
N ILE A 185 2.54 -1.24 28.43
CA ILE A 185 3.21 0.06 28.28
C ILE A 185 2.33 1.17 27.71
N TYR A 186 1.08 0.89 27.34
CA TYR A 186 0.15 1.93 26.87
C TYR A 186 0.00 3.10 27.85
N SER A 187 0.13 2.85 29.16
CA SER A 187 0.00 3.88 30.21
C SER A 187 1.17 4.87 30.23
N GLN A 188 2.26 4.60 29.51
CA GLN A 188 3.35 5.57 29.29
C GLN A 188 2.94 6.64 28.27
N ILE A 189 1.92 6.36 27.45
CA ILE A 189 1.44 7.25 26.38
C ILE A 189 0.08 7.85 26.75
N LEU A 190 -0.85 7.02 27.21
CA LEU A 190 -2.21 7.42 27.59
C LEU A 190 -2.25 7.72 29.09
N THR A 191 -2.55 8.97 29.44
CA THR A 191 -2.68 9.40 30.84
C THR A 191 -3.98 8.88 31.45
N PRO A 192 -4.07 8.81 32.80
CA PRO A 192 -5.32 8.51 33.48
C PRO A 192 -6.49 9.36 33.01
N ASP A 193 -6.29 10.67 32.81
CA ASP A 193 -7.34 11.58 32.34
C ASP A 193 -7.89 11.20 30.95
N ILE A 194 -7.04 10.74 30.04
CA ILE A 194 -7.46 10.25 28.72
C ILE A 194 -8.28 8.97 28.86
N LEU A 195 -7.86 8.06 29.74
CA LEU A 195 -8.56 6.80 29.98
C LEU A 195 -9.91 7.03 30.67
N ASP A 196 -9.96 7.91 31.66
CA ASP A 196 -11.18 8.32 32.34
C ASP A 196 -12.17 8.92 31.34
N TRP A 197 -11.71 9.82 30.47
CA TRP A 197 -12.53 10.39 29.39
C TRP A 197 -13.08 9.32 28.44
N LEU A 198 -12.22 8.43 27.92
CA LEU A 198 -12.64 7.40 26.96
C LEU A 198 -13.55 6.33 27.60
N SER A 199 -13.38 6.05 28.89
CA SER A 199 -14.23 5.10 29.63
C SER A 199 -15.68 5.59 29.77
N GLY A 200 -15.91 6.90 29.64
CA GLY A 200 -17.25 7.50 29.58
C GLY A 200 -18.08 7.11 28.35
N PHE A 201 -17.48 6.42 27.36
CA PHE A 201 -18.14 5.95 26.14
C PHE A 201 -18.13 4.41 26.06
N PRO A 202 -19.13 3.71 26.66
CA PRO A 202 -19.10 2.25 26.78
C PRO A 202 -18.98 1.49 25.46
N GLU A 203 -19.61 1.99 24.39
CA GLU A 203 -19.55 1.39 23.05
C GLU A 203 -18.15 1.45 22.43
N LEU A 204 -17.39 2.49 22.77
CA LEU A 204 -16.00 2.67 22.35
C LEU A 204 -15.02 1.97 23.29
N TRP A 205 -15.31 1.97 24.60
CA TRP A 205 -14.40 1.47 25.62
C TRP A 205 -14.05 -0.01 25.43
N LYS A 206 -15.07 -0.84 25.13
CA LYS A 206 -14.87 -2.27 24.86
C LYS A 206 -13.91 -2.53 23.69
N PRO A 207 -14.13 -2.01 22.46
CA PRO A 207 -13.21 -2.24 21.36
C PRO A 207 -11.84 -1.62 21.61
N LEU A 208 -11.73 -0.48 22.31
CA LEU A 208 -10.44 0.10 22.67
C LEU A 208 -9.60 -0.84 23.55
N ILE A 209 -10.19 -1.47 24.57
CA ILE A 209 -9.48 -2.45 25.40
C ILE A 209 -8.92 -3.59 24.55
N PHE A 210 -9.72 -4.13 23.62
CA PHE A 210 -9.25 -5.19 22.72
C PHE A 210 -8.11 -4.75 21.83
N VAL A 211 -8.15 -3.52 21.29
CA VAL A 211 -7.02 -2.95 20.52
C VAL A 211 -5.77 -2.84 21.38
N LEU A 212 -5.87 -2.31 22.60
CA LEU A 212 -4.73 -2.15 23.50
C LEU A 212 -4.13 -3.51 23.94
N ALA A 213 -4.95 -4.56 23.95
CA ALA A 213 -4.52 -5.93 24.22
C ALA A 213 -3.99 -6.68 22.98
N GLY A 214 -3.91 -6.03 21.82
CA GLY A 214 -3.48 -6.65 20.55
C GLY A 214 -4.51 -7.61 19.92
N GLN A 215 -5.76 -7.61 20.42
CA GLN A 215 -6.83 -8.50 19.95
C GLN A 215 -7.74 -7.80 18.94
N TYR A 216 -7.17 -7.38 17.80
CA TYR A 216 -7.88 -6.59 16.78
C TYR A 216 -9.16 -7.26 16.24
N GLU A 217 -9.16 -8.59 16.19
CA GLU A 217 -10.30 -9.41 15.74
C GLU A 217 -11.56 -9.21 16.60
N HIS A 218 -11.37 -8.89 17.89
CA HIS A 218 -12.46 -8.66 18.84
C HIS A 218 -12.81 -7.16 18.98
N ALA A 219 -12.02 -6.28 18.37
CA ALA A 219 -12.17 -4.82 18.46
C ALA A 219 -13.14 -4.21 17.42
N GLY A 220 -13.80 -5.04 16.61
CA GLY A 220 -14.75 -4.59 15.60
C GLY A 220 -14.16 -3.53 14.66
N ILE A 221 -14.91 -2.44 14.45
CA ILE A 221 -14.50 -1.39 13.50
C ILE A 221 -13.21 -0.68 13.91
N LEU A 222 -12.94 -0.57 15.22
CA LEU A 222 -11.72 0.08 15.69
C LEU A 222 -10.48 -0.74 15.34
N GLY A 223 -10.57 -2.07 15.51
CA GLY A 223 -9.52 -3.00 15.07
C GLY A 223 -9.32 -2.96 13.56
N GLU A 224 -10.41 -2.93 12.79
CA GLU A 224 -10.37 -2.84 11.32
C GLU A 224 -9.67 -1.55 10.85
N ILE A 225 -9.92 -0.41 11.51
CA ILE A 225 -9.25 0.85 11.20
C ILE A 225 -7.74 0.75 11.42
N VAL A 226 -7.31 0.18 12.55
CA VAL A 226 -5.88 0.03 12.89
C VAL A 226 -5.17 -0.90 11.91
N VAL A 227 -5.75 -2.09 11.65
CA VAL A 227 -5.18 -3.06 10.71
C VAL A 227 -5.06 -2.47 9.30
N ARG A 228 -6.08 -1.74 8.83
CA ARG A 228 -6.02 -1.08 7.51
C ARG A 228 -5.04 0.08 7.46
N ALA A 229 -4.85 0.79 8.56
CA ALA A 229 -3.89 1.89 8.64
C ALA A 229 -2.45 1.37 8.50
N ASP A 230 -2.13 0.29 9.20
CA ASP A 230 -0.83 -0.39 9.11
C ASP A 230 -0.56 -0.89 7.68
N GLN A 231 -1.51 -1.63 7.10
CA GLN A 231 -1.42 -2.11 5.72
C GLN A 231 -1.23 -0.97 4.69
N ALA A 232 -1.92 0.16 4.88
CA ALA A 232 -1.81 1.30 3.98
C ALA A 232 -0.45 2.00 4.10
N SER A 233 0.13 2.05 5.30
CA SER A 233 1.47 2.61 5.54
C SER A 233 2.52 1.80 4.77
N VAL A 234 2.51 0.48 4.95
CA VAL A 234 3.42 -0.44 4.26
C VAL A 234 3.26 -0.36 2.73
N ALA A 235 2.02 -0.30 2.24
CA ALA A 235 1.75 -0.26 0.81
C ALA A 235 2.22 1.04 0.13
N GLN A 236 2.05 2.20 0.78
CA GLN A 236 2.52 3.47 0.21
C GLN A 236 4.04 3.47 0.06
N GLU A 237 4.76 2.94 1.05
CA GLU A 237 6.22 2.96 1.04
C GLU A 237 6.85 1.91 0.11
N LEU A 238 6.16 0.80 -0.16
CA LEU A 238 6.57 -0.18 -1.17
C LEU A 238 6.29 0.27 -2.63
N GLY A 239 5.89 1.54 -2.83
CA GLY A 239 5.47 2.05 -4.15
C GLY A 239 4.11 1.54 -4.61
N GLY A 240 3.34 0.90 -3.72
CA GLY A 240 1.98 0.45 -3.94
C GLY A 240 0.96 1.57 -3.77
N ASN A 241 -0.24 1.37 -4.33
CA ASN A 241 -1.31 2.36 -4.20
C ASN A 241 -2.03 2.19 -2.84
N PRO A 242 -1.98 3.16 -1.92
CA PRO A 242 -2.64 3.04 -0.61
C PRO A 242 -4.16 2.89 -0.72
N ALA A 243 -4.78 3.39 -1.79
CA ALA A 243 -6.21 3.20 -2.03
C ALA A 243 -6.57 1.75 -2.40
N ARG A 244 -5.62 0.96 -2.92
CA ARG A 244 -5.81 -0.46 -3.24
C ARG A 244 -5.57 -1.36 -2.02
N ALA A 245 -4.59 -1.03 -1.18
CA ALA A 245 -4.36 -1.74 0.09
C ALA A 245 -5.57 -1.65 1.03
N LEU A 246 -6.25 -0.50 1.07
CA LEU A 246 -7.50 -0.33 1.83
C LEU A 246 -8.70 -1.14 1.29
N ALA A 247 -8.61 -1.64 0.05
CA ALA A 247 -9.63 -2.46 -0.60
C ALA A 247 -9.31 -3.97 -0.53
N ALA A 248 -8.18 -4.36 0.06
CA ALA A 248 -7.76 -5.74 0.17
C ALA A 248 -8.69 -6.57 1.10
N PRO A 249 -8.78 -7.91 0.91
CA PRO A 249 -9.72 -8.75 1.65
C PRO A 249 -9.47 -8.76 3.17
N LYS A 250 -10.54 -8.97 3.96
CA LYS A 250 -10.62 -8.90 5.45
C LYS A 250 -9.76 -9.90 6.24
N GLN A 251 -8.90 -10.70 5.60
CA GLN A 251 -8.06 -11.68 6.29
C GLN A 251 -6.65 -11.14 6.51
N SER A 252 -6.06 -11.40 7.67
CA SER A 252 -4.67 -11.00 7.95
C SER A 252 -3.70 -11.68 6.99
N LEU A 253 -2.62 -10.97 6.60
CA LEU A 253 -1.58 -11.51 5.71
C LEU A 253 -0.99 -12.81 6.26
N GLN A 254 -0.74 -12.88 7.57
CA GLN A 254 -0.33 -14.10 8.26
C GLN A 254 -1.29 -15.28 7.98
N ARG A 255 -2.60 -15.05 8.06
CA ARG A 255 -3.61 -16.08 7.80
C ARG A 255 -3.60 -16.51 6.33
N GLN A 256 -3.47 -15.57 5.41
CA GLN A 256 -3.39 -15.85 3.97
C GLN A 256 -2.15 -16.67 3.62
N LEU A 257 -1.00 -16.35 4.21
CA LEU A 257 0.23 -17.11 4.08
C LEU A 257 0.08 -18.53 4.64
N ALA A 258 -0.52 -18.66 5.83
CA ALA A 258 -0.76 -19.96 6.45
C ALA A 258 -1.74 -20.82 5.64
N GLU A 259 -2.81 -20.23 5.10
CA GLU A 259 -3.79 -20.92 4.23
C GLU A 259 -3.14 -21.34 2.90
N GLY A 260 -2.31 -20.48 2.30
CA GLY A 260 -1.56 -20.85 1.10
C GLY A 260 -0.57 -21.99 1.34
N LEU A 261 0.17 -21.96 2.45
CA LEU A 261 1.06 -23.05 2.85
C LEU A 261 0.29 -24.35 3.10
N ARG A 262 -0.88 -24.29 3.76
CA ARG A 262 -1.76 -25.46 3.94
C ARG A 262 -2.20 -26.06 2.60
N PHE A 263 -2.66 -25.21 1.69
CA PHE A 263 -3.09 -25.65 0.36
C PHE A 263 -1.94 -26.33 -0.39
N LEU A 264 -0.76 -25.72 -0.43
CA LEU A 264 0.39 -26.29 -1.11
C LEU A 264 0.81 -27.63 -0.51
N VAL A 265 0.90 -27.71 0.82
CA VAL A 265 1.36 -28.92 1.51
C VAL A 265 0.35 -30.07 1.38
N ARG A 266 -0.95 -29.78 1.40
CA ARG A 266 -2.00 -30.82 1.34
C ARG A 266 -2.33 -31.26 -0.09
N GLU A 267 -2.38 -30.32 -1.02
CA GLU A 267 -2.93 -30.56 -2.37
C GLU A 267 -1.86 -30.70 -3.45
N LYS A 268 -0.63 -30.18 -3.23
CA LYS A 268 0.40 -30.12 -4.28
C LYS A 268 1.71 -30.82 -3.93
N TYR A 269 2.16 -30.77 -2.68
CA TYR A 269 3.48 -31.24 -2.31
C TYR A 269 3.51 -32.73 -2.03
N LYS A 270 4.59 -33.35 -2.50
CA LYS A 270 4.92 -34.74 -2.17
C LYS A 270 5.84 -34.72 -0.96
N LEU A 271 5.31 -35.13 0.19
CA LEU A 271 6.08 -35.25 1.42
C LEU A 271 6.71 -36.64 1.57
N ASN A 272 7.86 -36.70 2.23
CA ASN A 272 8.48 -37.94 2.73
C ASN A 272 8.72 -39.02 1.66
N HIS A 273 9.06 -38.61 0.44
CA HIS A 273 9.32 -39.57 -0.65
C HIS A 273 10.49 -40.51 -0.27
N PRO A 274 10.29 -41.84 -0.28
CA PRO A 274 11.25 -42.80 0.29
C PRO A 274 12.53 -42.97 -0.54
N ASP A 275 12.45 -42.81 -1.87
CA ASP A 275 13.55 -43.15 -2.79
C ASP A 275 13.99 -41.97 -3.69
N GLY A 276 13.71 -40.71 -3.32
CA GLY A 276 14.01 -39.57 -4.20
C GLY A 276 13.72 -38.18 -3.61
N PRO A 277 13.91 -37.10 -4.41
CA PRO A 277 13.65 -35.74 -3.97
C PRO A 277 12.16 -35.53 -3.70
N ALA A 278 11.86 -34.89 -2.58
CA ALA A 278 10.52 -34.53 -2.14
C ALA A 278 10.41 -32.99 -2.07
N ASP A 279 9.18 -32.48 -2.04
CA ASP A 279 8.93 -31.04 -1.84
C ASP A 279 9.11 -30.67 -0.35
N GLY A 280 9.05 -31.66 0.54
CA GLY A 280 9.36 -31.50 1.95
C GLY A 280 9.41 -32.80 2.74
N TRP A 281 9.89 -32.67 3.98
CA TRP A 281 10.06 -33.76 4.94
C TRP A 281 9.46 -33.38 6.29
N LEU A 282 8.52 -34.20 6.77
CA LEU A 282 7.95 -34.06 8.10
C LEU A 282 8.79 -34.87 9.09
N ALA A 283 9.63 -34.18 9.87
CA ALA A 283 10.39 -34.76 10.97
C ALA A 283 9.58 -34.68 12.29
N GLN A 284 10.09 -35.30 13.36
CA GLN A 284 9.45 -35.25 14.68
C GLN A 284 9.29 -33.82 15.22
N ASP A 285 10.26 -32.94 14.93
CA ASP A 285 10.32 -31.59 15.47
C ASP A 285 9.66 -30.54 14.56
N ALA A 286 9.71 -30.72 13.24
CA ALA A 286 9.25 -29.72 12.29
C ALA A 286 8.92 -30.29 10.90
N LEU A 287 8.18 -29.50 10.13
CA LEU A 287 8.03 -29.67 8.69
C LEU A 287 9.12 -28.88 7.96
N TRP A 288 9.89 -29.56 7.13
CA TRP A 288 10.97 -28.98 6.34
C TRP A 288 10.56 -28.90 4.86
N LEU A 289 10.46 -27.71 4.29
CA LEU A 289 10.04 -27.52 2.89
C LEU A 289 11.20 -26.95 2.06
N VAL A 290 11.32 -27.33 0.78
CA VAL A 290 12.38 -26.77 -0.08
C VAL A 290 12.11 -25.28 -0.35
N SER A 291 13.06 -24.42 -0.01
CA SER A 291 12.87 -22.97 0.12
C SER A 291 12.40 -22.26 -1.16
N LYS A 292 13.17 -22.35 -2.24
CA LYS A 292 12.87 -21.65 -3.50
C LYS A 292 11.55 -22.11 -4.16
N PRO A 293 11.31 -23.42 -4.37
CA PRO A 293 10.04 -23.89 -4.92
C PRO A 293 8.84 -23.52 -4.05
N THR A 294 9.02 -23.50 -2.72
CA THR A 294 7.98 -23.08 -1.78
C THR A 294 7.66 -21.60 -1.90
N ALA A 295 8.69 -20.75 -1.96
CA ALA A 295 8.50 -19.32 -2.16
C ALA A 295 7.77 -19.02 -3.48
N ASP A 296 8.21 -19.63 -4.58
CA ASP A 296 7.66 -19.38 -5.91
C ASP A 296 6.20 -19.87 -6.01
N SER A 297 5.91 -21.06 -5.47
CA SER A 297 4.55 -21.63 -5.46
C SER A 297 3.59 -20.84 -4.56
N LEU A 298 4.07 -20.40 -3.39
CA LEU A 298 3.25 -19.62 -2.47
C LEU A 298 2.98 -18.23 -3.02
N ARG A 299 3.99 -17.57 -3.62
CA ARG A 299 3.80 -16.30 -4.34
C ARG A 299 2.74 -16.45 -5.44
N ALA A 300 2.86 -17.48 -6.28
CA ALA A 300 1.89 -17.74 -7.34
C ALA A 300 0.48 -18.00 -6.78
N TYR A 301 0.36 -18.73 -5.67
CA TYR A 301 -0.91 -18.96 -5.00
C TYR A 301 -1.53 -17.65 -4.50
N LEU A 302 -0.78 -16.83 -3.77
CA LEU A 302 -1.26 -15.55 -3.24
C LEU A 302 -1.72 -14.61 -4.36
N MET A 303 -0.95 -14.52 -5.45
CA MET A 303 -1.33 -13.75 -6.63
C MET A 303 -2.61 -14.27 -7.29
N SER A 304 -2.81 -15.59 -7.35
CA SER A 304 -4.03 -16.19 -7.89
C SER A 304 -5.28 -15.91 -7.03
N GLN A 305 -5.08 -15.69 -5.73
CA GLN A 305 -6.14 -15.30 -4.80
C GLN A 305 -6.39 -13.78 -4.82
N GLY A 306 -5.73 -13.02 -5.70
CA GLY A 306 -5.86 -11.57 -5.79
C GLY A 306 -5.20 -10.81 -4.65
N ILE A 307 -4.25 -11.42 -3.94
CA ILE A 307 -3.48 -10.77 -2.87
C ILE A 307 -2.36 -9.95 -3.51
N GLU A 308 -2.49 -8.63 -3.43
CA GLU A 308 -1.50 -7.66 -3.92
C GLU A 308 -0.46 -7.34 -2.83
N GLY A 309 0.73 -6.85 -3.22
CA GLY A 309 1.81 -6.50 -2.28
C GLY A 309 2.80 -7.64 -1.97
N VAL A 310 2.70 -8.76 -2.67
CA VAL A 310 3.65 -9.87 -2.53
C VAL A 310 4.99 -9.55 -3.22
N PRO A 311 6.13 -9.57 -2.51
CA PRO A 311 7.43 -9.31 -3.12
C PRO A 311 7.76 -10.27 -4.26
N SER A 312 8.29 -9.71 -5.35
CA SER A 312 8.66 -10.47 -6.56
C SER A 312 9.97 -11.26 -6.39
N SER A 313 10.89 -10.79 -5.54
CA SER A 313 12.16 -11.44 -5.25
C SER A 313 12.10 -12.32 -3.99
N ASN A 314 12.98 -13.31 -3.89
CA ASN A 314 12.93 -14.33 -2.83
C ASN A 314 13.35 -13.79 -1.46
N ALA A 315 14.38 -12.94 -1.38
CA ALA A 315 14.87 -12.45 -0.09
C ALA A 315 13.82 -11.62 0.68
N PRO A 316 13.15 -10.61 0.08
CA PRO A 316 12.07 -9.88 0.77
C PRO A 316 10.86 -10.77 1.06
N PHE A 317 10.57 -11.76 0.21
CA PHE A 317 9.47 -12.69 0.44
C PHE A 317 9.72 -13.62 1.63
N PHE A 318 10.95 -14.12 1.81
CA PHE A 318 11.34 -14.89 2.98
C PHE A 318 11.24 -14.06 4.27
N ASN A 319 11.67 -12.80 4.22
CA ASN A 319 11.55 -11.88 5.35
C ASN A 319 10.08 -11.62 5.70
N MET A 320 9.23 -11.39 4.70
CA MET A 320 7.79 -11.23 4.92
C MET A 320 7.19 -12.48 5.60
N MET A 321 7.56 -13.69 5.19
CA MET A 321 7.09 -14.91 5.86
C MET A 321 7.59 -15.04 7.31
N GLN A 322 8.81 -14.58 7.59
CA GLN A 322 9.40 -14.55 8.92
C GLN A 322 8.68 -13.55 9.83
N ASP A 323 8.46 -12.32 9.36
CA ASP A 323 7.77 -11.27 10.12
C ASP A 323 6.32 -11.65 10.44
N GLN A 324 5.67 -12.38 9.54
CA GLN A 324 4.34 -12.93 9.76
C GLN A 324 4.35 -14.22 10.59
N GLY A 325 5.50 -14.67 11.11
CA GLY A 325 5.63 -15.81 12.01
C GLY A 325 5.19 -17.16 11.42
N VAL A 326 5.12 -17.31 10.09
CA VAL A 326 4.70 -18.57 9.44
C VAL A 326 5.87 -19.55 9.22
N ILE A 327 7.11 -19.09 9.38
CA ILE A 327 8.33 -19.90 9.29
C ILE A 327 9.24 -19.65 10.51
N GLN A 328 10.06 -20.64 10.87
CA GLN A 328 11.02 -20.57 11.98
C GLN A 328 12.42 -20.22 11.48
N THR A 329 13.11 -19.35 12.21
CA THR A 329 14.44 -18.84 11.85
C THR A 329 15.55 -19.71 12.44
N ASN A 330 16.70 -19.72 11.76
CA ASN A 330 17.90 -20.39 12.22
C ASN A 330 18.61 -19.60 13.36
N ALA A 331 19.71 -20.14 13.89
CA ALA A 331 20.48 -19.48 14.97
C ALA A 331 21.06 -18.09 14.60
N GLN A 332 21.06 -17.74 13.31
CA GLN A 332 21.48 -16.46 12.75
C GLN A 332 20.31 -15.53 12.40
N ASP A 333 19.09 -15.90 12.82
CA ASP A 333 17.83 -15.19 12.54
C ASP A 333 17.47 -15.07 11.05
N LYS A 334 17.96 -16.02 10.22
CA LYS A 334 17.61 -16.13 8.81
C LYS A 334 16.55 -17.21 8.59
N ALA A 335 15.68 -16.97 7.61
CA ALA A 335 14.62 -17.89 7.17
C ALA A 335 15.14 -19.22 6.58
N ILE A 336 16.33 -19.22 5.97
CA ILE A 336 16.85 -20.37 5.20
C ILE A 336 17.73 -21.25 6.09
N TRP A 337 17.45 -22.54 6.07
CA TRP A 337 18.24 -23.59 6.72
C TRP A 337 18.98 -24.40 5.66
N LYS A 338 20.26 -24.71 5.89
CA LYS A 338 20.99 -25.67 5.07
C LYS A 338 21.02 -27.01 5.79
N ALA A 339 20.35 -28.01 5.22
CA ALA A 339 20.23 -29.31 5.86
C ALA A 339 20.42 -30.45 4.87
N THR A 340 21.10 -31.49 5.33
CA THR A 340 21.30 -32.75 4.62
C THR A 340 20.18 -33.72 4.98
N ILE A 341 19.46 -34.18 3.96
CA ILE A 341 18.45 -35.23 4.08
C ILE A 341 19.12 -36.55 3.72
N ASP A 342 18.99 -37.54 4.60
CA ASP A 342 19.50 -38.89 4.40
C ASP A 342 18.39 -39.91 4.60
N THR A 343 18.14 -40.72 3.58
CA THR A 343 17.13 -41.78 3.58
C THR A 343 17.56 -43.04 4.34
N GLY A 344 18.84 -43.15 4.72
CA GLY A 344 19.42 -44.37 5.28
C GLY A 344 19.54 -45.52 4.27
N ARG A 345 19.20 -45.27 2.99
CA ARG A 345 19.19 -46.26 1.89
C ARG A 345 20.13 -45.85 0.75
N GLY A 346 21.19 -45.10 1.07
CA GLY A 346 22.22 -44.70 0.11
C GLY A 346 21.92 -43.43 -0.68
N TRP A 347 20.76 -42.78 -0.47
CA TRP A 347 20.47 -41.45 -1.01
C TRP A 347 20.61 -40.39 0.08
N ARG A 348 21.51 -39.44 -0.15
CA ARG A 348 21.81 -38.31 0.74
C ARG A 348 22.03 -37.04 -0.10
N ASN A 349 21.34 -35.96 0.22
CA ASN A 349 21.51 -34.69 -0.50
C ASN A 349 21.27 -33.48 0.43
N THR A 350 21.96 -32.36 0.16
CA THR A 350 21.86 -31.13 0.93
C THR A 350 20.94 -30.14 0.23
N PHE A 351 19.98 -29.59 0.97
CA PHE A 351 19.00 -28.63 0.48
C PHE A 351 18.98 -27.35 1.30
N THR A 352 18.47 -26.28 0.69
CA THR A 352 18.04 -25.07 1.38
C THR A 352 16.56 -25.18 1.72
N LEU A 353 16.24 -25.25 3.01
CA LEU A 353 14.91 -25.57 3.53
C LEU A 353 14.33 -24.42 4.35
N LEU A 354 13.01 -24.37 4.43
CA LEU A 354 12.22 -23.59 5.38
C LEU A 354 11.76 -24.52 6.49
N LYS A 355 11.87 -24.07 7.74
CA LYS A 355 11.38 -24.81 8.91
C LYS A 355 10.01 -24.28 9.32
N LEU A 356 8.99 -25.14 9.37
CA LEU A 356 7.62 -24.79 9.74
C LEU A 356 7.16 -25.61 10.94
N SER A 357 6.30 -25.02 11.77
CA SER A 357 5.59 -25.76 12.81
C SER A 357 4.54 -26.69 12.16
N PRO A 358 4.53 -28.00 12.46
CA PRO A 358 3.51 -28.90 11.92
C PRO A 358 2.08 -28.49 12.30
N ALA A 359 1.90 -27.85 13.47
CA ALA A 359 0.60 -27.34 13.92
C ALA A 359 0.06 -26.20 13.04
N LEU A 360 0.93 -25.49 12.32
CA LEU A 360 0.52 -24.46 11.37
C LEU A 360 -0.24 -25.10 10.19
N ILE A 361 0.18 -26.29 9.75
CA ILE A 361 -0.39 -26.99 8.59
C ILE A 361 -1.52 -27.96 9.00
N TRP A 362 -1.33 -28.68 10.10
CA TRP A 362 -2.28 -29.64 10.65
C TRP A 362 -2.64 -29.28 12.10
N PRO A 363 -3.77 -28.58 12.30
CA PRO A 363 -4.26 -28.24 13.63
C PRO A 363 -4.59 -29.48 14.46
N ASP A 364 -5.17 -30.52 13.84
CA ASP A 364 -5.36 -31.83 14.46
C ASP A 364 -4.12 -32.71 14.22
N PRO A 365 -3.47 -33.23 15.28
CA PRO A 365 -2.36 -34.18 15.14
C PRO A 365 -2.70 -35.44 14.34
N ASN A 366 -3.97 -35.87 14.30
CA ASN A 366 -4.40 -37.07 13.58
C ASN A 366 -4.41 -36.89 12.06
N ASP A 367 -4.44 -35.66 11.57
CA ASP A 367 -4.39 -35.35 10.12
C ASP A 367 -2.96 -35.39 9.56
N ARG A 368 -1.95 -35.63 10.41
CA ARG A 368 -0.54 -35.58 10.02
C ARG A 368 -0.13 -36.83 9.25
N PRO A 369 0.61 -36.69 8.13
CA PRO A 369 1.25 -37.81 7.47
C PRO A 369 2.26 -38.53 8.38
N ASP A 370 2.61 -39.77 8.02
CA ASP A 370 3.65 -40.52 8.70
C ASP A 370 4.97 -39.75 8.73
N ILE A 371 5.66 -39.78 9.87
CA ILE A 371 6.94 -39.09 10.06
C ILE A 371 8.00 -39.71 9.14
N TYR A 372 8.85 -38.86 8.58
CA TYR A 372 9.98 -39.29 7.77
C TYR A 372 10.92 -40.20 8.58
N THR A 373 11.19 -41.38 8.03
CA THR A 373 12.01 -42.41 8.71
C THR A 373 13.52 -42.21 8.52
N GLY A 374 13.94 -41.28 7.65
CA GLY A 374 15.33 -40.90 7.48
C GLY A 374 15.77 -39.81 8.48
N SER A 375 17.00 -39.31 8.33
CA SER A 375 17.55 -38.26 9.20
C SER A 375 17.66 -36.92 8.46
N VAL A 376 17.24 -35.84 9.14
CA VAL A 376 17.48 -34.46 8.73
C VAL A 376 18.59 -33.89 9.61
N SER A 377 19.75 -33.60 9.01
CA SER A 377 20.93 -33.09 9.72
C SER A 377 21.21 -31.64 9.30
N ILE A 378 21.24 -30.71 10.25
CA ILE A 378 21.47 -29.28 9.97
C ILE A 378 22.98 -29.01 9.91
N GLU A 379 23.43 -28.34 8.85
CA GLU A 379 24.82 -27.87 8.75
C GLU A 379 24.96 -26.53 9.50
N GLU A 380 25.50 -26.55 10.71
CA GLU A 380 25.84 -25.31 11.44
C GLU A 380 27.13 -24.69 10.89
N GLY A 381 26.98 -23.60 10.13
CA GLY A 381 28.04 -22.62 9.88
C GLY A 381 28.92 -22.84 8.65
N ALA A 382 28.54 -22.22 7.53
CA ALA A 382 29.49 -21.72 6.54
C ALA A 382 28.95 -20.41 5.95
N THR A 383 29.78 -19.37 5.97
CA THR A 383 29.54 -18.04 5.40
C THR A 383 29.03 -18.14 3.95
N THR A 384 27.80 -17.70 3.70
CA THR A 384 27.29 -17.52 2.33
C THR A 384 27.80 -16.17 1.80
N ASN A 385 28.85 -16.20 0.99
CA ASN A 385 29.00 -15.22 -0.07
C ASN A 385 27.91 -15.54 -1.11
N ASP A 386 27.01 -14.61 -1.34
CA ASP A 386 26.03 -14.67 -2.42
C ASP A 386 26.75 -14.45 -3.74
N ASP A 387 27.27 -15.53 -4.33
CA ASP A 387 27.34 -15.68 -5.79
C ASP A 387 27.63 -17.14 -6.16
N ALA A 388 26.65 -17.82 -6.76
CA ALA A 388 26.89 -19.05 -7.53
C ALA A 388 25.66 -19.38 -8.39
N THR A 389 25.79 -19.07 -9.67
CA THR A 389 25.17 -19.75 -10.79
C THR A 389 25.18 -21.27 -10.59
N ALA A 390 24.01 -21.88 -10.75
CA ALA A 390 23.85 -23.33 -10.73
C ALA A 390 24.25 -23.94 -12.09
N GLU A 391 25.28 -24.77 -12.11
CA GLU A 391 25.45 -25.80 -13.14
C GLU A 391 25.27 -27.21 -12.51
N PRO A 392 24.65 -28.16 -13.22
CA PRO A 392 24.45 -29.51 -12.72
C PRO A 392 25.73 -30.35 -12.88
N ILE A 393 26.23 -30.92 -11.78
CA ILE A 393 27.36 -31.85 -11.79
C ILE A 393 26.85 -33.27 -12.08
N LEU A 394 27.25 -33.83 -13.22
CA LEU A 394 27.15 -35.25 -13.54
C LEU A 394 28.41 -35.99 -13.08
N ALA A 395 28.21 -37.23 -12.61
CA ALA A 395 29.18 -38.10 -11.98
C ALA A 395 30.35 -38.55 -12.89
N SER A 396 31.48 -38.85 -12.24
CA SER A 396 32.82 -39.12 -12.80
C SER A 396 33.04 -40.58 -13.26
N ALA A 397 33.95 -40.77 -14.22
CA ALA A 397 34.87 -41.92 -14.30
C ALA A 397 36.15 -41.55 -15.11
N PRO A 398 37.31 -42.22 -14.89
CA PRO A 398 38.65 -41.60 -15.03
C PRO A 398 39.51 -42.15 -16.18
N THR A 399 40.48 -41.37 -16.71
CA THR A 399 41.80 -41.88 -17.16
C THR A 399 42.84 -40.79 -17.55
N ALA A 400 44.07 -40.99 -17.03
CA ALA A 400 45.43 -40.79 -17.58
C ALA A 400 45.99 -39.42 -18.08
N GLU A 401 46.95 -38.93 -17.28
CA GLU A 401 48.37 -38.52 -17.57
C GLU A 401 48.78 -37.46 -18.63
N THR A 402 49.73 -36.62 -18.17
CA THR A 402 50.79 -35.84 -18.89
C THR A 402 50.34 -34.65 -19.75
N SER A 403 50.99 -33.48 -19.79
CA SER A 403 52.31 -33.01 -19.36
C SER A 403 52.35 -31.46 -19.29
N SER A 404 53.23 -30.96 -18.44
CA SER A 404 53.78 -29.60 -18.29
C SER A 404 54.04 -28.80 -19.57
N PHE A 405 53.83 -27.48 -19.54
CA PHE A 405 54.79 -26.45 -20.02
C PHE A 405 54.47 -25.07 -19.39
N GLU A 406 55.48 -24.47 -18.75
CA GLU A 406 55.53 -23.05 -18.37
C GLU A 406 55.79 -22.16 -19.60
N HIS A 407 55.15 -20.98 -19.65
CA HIS A 407 55.77 -19.72 -20.06
C HIS A 407 54.85 -18.52 -19.77
N GLN A 408 55.32 -17.60 -18.93
CA GLN A 408 54.94 -16.17 -18.86
C GLN A 408 55.83 -15.34 -19.82
N PRO A 409 55.65 -14.02 -19.98
CA PRO A 409 54.42 -13.22 -20.14
C PRO A 409 54.55 -12.25 -21.36
N SER A 410 53.45 -11.66 -21.86
CA SER A 410 53.56 -10.38 -22.60
C SER A 410 52.30 -9.52 -22.52
N SER A 411 52.60 -8.23 -22.41
CA SER A 411 51.79 -7.08 -22.03
C SER A 411 50.68 -6.67 -23.00
N GLY A 412 49.66 -6.00 -22.43
CA GLY A 412 49.15 -4.73 -22.95
C GLY A 412 47.73 -4.76 -23.53
N SER A 413 46.75 -4.31 -22.74
CA SER A 413 46.03 -3.05 -23.03
C SER A 413 44.99 -2.76 -21.95
N SER A 414 45.08 -1.54 -21.44
CA SER A 414 44.17 -0.87 -20.52
C SER A 414 42.73 -0.83 -20.99
N PHE A 415 41.79 -1.24 -20.13
CA PHE A 415 40.44 -0.67 -20.09
C PHE A 415 40.11 -0.27 -18.65
N ILE A 416 39.51 0.90 -18.56
CA ILE A 416 39.28 1.73 -17.37
C ILE A 416 38.35 1.01 -16.39
N GLU A 417 38.80 0.87 -15.15
CA GLU A 417 38.00 0.45 -14.00
C GLU A 417 37.15 1.63 -13.54
N GLN A 418 35.85 1.58 -13.83
CA GLN A 418 34.84 2.45 -13.20
C GLN A 418 34.21 1.67 -12.05
N THR A 419 34.61 2.02 -10.83
CA THR A 419 33.88 1.79 -9.58
C THR A 419 32.43 2.28 -9.71
N PRO A 420 31.40 1.50 -9.29
CA PRO A 420 30.08 2.07 -9.05
C PRO A 420 30.15 2.88 -7.75
N GLU A 421 30.15 4.20 -7.89
CA GLU A 421 29.92 5.13 -6.79
C GLU A 421 28.54 4.88 -6.16
N ALA A 422 28.53 4.97 -4.84
CA ALA A 422 27.35 5.00 -3.99
C ALA A 422 26.26 5.93 -4.54
N SER A 423 25.06 5.38 -4.70
CA SER A 423 23.84 6.14 -4.98
C SER A 423 23.58 7.11 -3.83
N LYS A 424 23.78 8.40 -4.10
CA LYS A 424 23.37 9.50 -3.23
C LYS A 424 21.85 9.49 -3.09
N ASP A 425 21.38 9.50 -1.85
CA ASP A 425 20.02 9.85 -1.45
C ASP A 425 19.54 11.09 -2.20
N ARG A 426 18.37 10.99 -2.82
CA ARG A 426 17.72 12.08 -3.55
C ARG A 426 16.46 12.49 -2.77
N PRO A 427 16.45 13.65 -2.10
CA PRO A 427 15.29 14.13 -1.33
C PRO A 427 14.09 14.59 -2.17
N GLU A 428 14.19 14.54 -3.51
CA GLU A 428 13.23 15.19 -4.41
C GLU A 428 11.99 14.32 -4.72
N GLU A 429 12.06 12.99 -4.58
CA GLU A 429 10.91 12.09 -4.89
C GLU A 429 9.85 12.04 -3.78
N ILE A 430 10.19 12.51 -2.57
CA ILE A 430 9.27 12.57 -1.43
C ILE A 430 8.50 13.91 -1.43
N ASP A 431 9.11 14.98 -1.96
CA ASP A 431 8.47 16.30 -2.07
C ASP A 431 7.38 16.30 -3.16
N ASP A 432 7.59 15.57 -4.27
CA ASP A 432 6.57 15.36 -5.30
C ASP A 432 5.40 14.47 -4.83
N LEU A 433 5.66 13.50 -3.94
CA LEU A 433 4.61 12.66 -3.35
C LEU A 433 3.83 13.37 -2.24
N LEU A 434 4.44 14.31 -1.51
CA LEU A 434 3.77 15.12 -0.49
C LEU A 434 3.02 16.32 -1.08
N ALA A 435 3.50 16.89 -2.19
CA ALA A 435 2.77 17.91 -2.96
C ALA A 435 1.47 17.37 -3.59
N LEU A 436 1.43 16.07 -3.91
CA LEU A 436 0.25 15.39 -4.46
C LEU A 436 -0.91 15.25 -3.44
N PHE A 437 -0.63 15.34 -2.14
CA PHE A 437 -1.65 15.24 -1.09
C PHE A 437 -2.17 16.58 -0.57
N GLY A 438 -1.60 17.71 -1.01
CA GLY A 438 -2.09 19.07 -0.71
C GLY A 438 -2.94 19.73 -1.80
N ASN A 439 -2.88 19.26 -3.05
CA ASN A 439 -3.47 19.97 -4.19
C ASN A 439 -4.58 19.17 -4.88
N ILE A 440 -5.84 19.39 -4.48
CA ILE A 440 -6.96 19.29 -5.42
C ILE A 440 -7.12 20.63 -6.12
N THR A 441 -6.12 20.98 -6.92
CA THR A 441 -6.22 22.02 -7.96
C THR A 441 -5.31 21.61 -9.10
N MET A 442 -5.89 21.37 -10.27
CA MET A 442 -5.17 20.96 -11.48
C MET A 442 -4.23 22.10 -11.93
N THR A 443 -2.94 21.80 -12.08
CA THR A 443 -2.05 22.53 -12.96
C THR A 443 -2.40 22.17 -14.40
N SER A 444 -2.64 23.20 -15.21
CA SER A 444 -2.86 23.09 -16.66
C SER A 444 -1.51 23.08 -17.34
N GLU A 445 -1.07 21.92 -17.86
CA GLU A 445 -0.05 21.83 -18.90
C GLU A 445 -0.04 20.38 -19.43
N GLU A 446 -0.96 20.08 -20.35
CA GLU A 446 -0.84 19.07 -21.41
C GLU A 446 -2.19 18.94 -22.13
N LEU A 447 -2.53 19.95 -22.93
CA LEU A 447 -3.54 19.84 -23.99
C LEU A 447 -3.23 20.90 -25.03
N ALA A 448 -2.06 20.77 -25.65
CA ALA A 448 -1.65 21.59 -26.78
C ALA A 448 -0.85 20.75 -27.78
N THR A 449 -1.43 19.66 -28.29
CA THR A 449 -0.92 18.98 -29.49
C THR A 449 -2.03 18.22 -30.18
N SER A 450 -2.86 18.95 -30.91
CA SER A 450 -3.62 18.43 -32.05
C SER A 450 -3.91 19.60 -32.98
N GLN A 451 -2.84 20.13 -33.58
CA GLN A 451 -2.98 20.92 -34.80
C GLN A 451 -3.05 19.94 -35.97
N THR A 452 -4.23 19.78 -36.56
CA THR A 452 -4.38 19.18 -37.87
C THR A 452 -4.42 20.32 -38.88
N THR A 453 -3.39 20.42 -39.70
CA THR A 453 -3.33 21.32 -40.85
C THR A 453 -4.39 20.91 -41.87
N VAL A 454 -5.19 21.89 -42.27
CA VAL A 454 -6.19 21.79 -43.33
C VAL A 454 -5.47 22.03 -44.66
N ALA A 455 -5.64 21.13 -45.62
CA ALA A 455 -5.52 21.46 -47.03
C ALA A 455 -6.88 21.15 -47.68
N ASP A 456 -7.37 22.17 -48.35
CA ASP A 456 -8.66 22.38 -48.97
C ASP A 456 -8.83 21.50 -50.24
N GLU A 457 -10.06 21.08 -50.52
CA GLU A 457 -10.69 21.22 -51.85
C GLU A 457 -12.16 20.72 -51.81
N THR A 458 -13.05 21.71 -51.70
CA THR A 458 -14.24 21.98 -52.53
C THR A 458 -15.35 20.95 -52.80
N THR A 459 -16.55 21.40 -52.39
CA THR A 459 -17.85 21.42 -53.11
C THR A 459 -18.90 20.31 -52.84
N ALA A 460 -19.99 20.77 -52.21
CA ALA A 460 -21.44 20.52 -52.40
C ALA A 460 -21.88 19.44 -53.43
N GLU A 461 -22.98 18.69 -53.30
CA GLU A 461 -24.31 18.96 -52.72
C GLU A 461 -25.13 17.64 -52.74
N GLN A 462 -25.88 17.33 -51.65
CA GLN A 462 -27.31 16.88 -51.65
C GLN A 462 -27.79 15.58 -52.43
N PRO A 463 -29.04 15.06 -52.24
CA PRO A 463 -29.55 14.28 -51.09
C PRO A 463 -30.45 13.05 -51.50
N PHE A 464 -31.20 12.46 -50.53
CA PHE A 464 -32.37 11.54 -50.66
C PHE A 464 -32.05 10.04 -50.90
N GLU A 465 -32.82 9.02 -50.50
CA GLU A 465 -34.09 8.83 -49.75
C GLU A 465 -34.30 7.33 -49.41
N HIS A 466 -35.19 7.08 -48.41
CA HIS A 466 -36.08 5.92 -48.21
C HIS A 466 -35.52 4.50 -47.91
N CYS A 467 -35.88 3.86 -46.77
CA CYS A 467 -37.14 3.12 -46.42
C CYS A 467 -37.26 1.81 -47.25
N GLU A 468 -37.52 0.60 -46.75
CA GLU A 468 -38.54 0.12 -45.80
C GLU A 468 -38.31 -1.38 -45.42
N THR A 469 -38.61 -1.73 -44.16
CA THR A 469 -39.43 -2.87 -43.65
C THR A 469 -39.25 -4.33 -44.11
N LYS A 470 -38.94 -5.26 -43.17
CA LYS A 470 -39.90 -6.25 -42.55
C LYS A 470 -39.25 -7.43 -41.78
N THR A 471 -39.59 -7.49 -40.48
CA THR A 471 -40.19 -8.60 -39.69
C THR A 471 -39.50 -9.96 -39.48
N GLU A 472 -39.22 -10.21 -38.19
CA GLU A 472 -39.35 -11.43 -37.36
C GLU A 472 -38.56 -12.72 -37.67
N SER A 473 -37.67 -13.08 -36.75
CA SER A 473 -37.89 -14.26 -35.88
C SER A 473 -36.94 -14.26 -34.67
N ARG A 474 -37.43 -14.84 -33.58
CA ARG A 474 -36.90 -14.83 -32.21
C ARG A 474 -35.88 -15.95 -32.00
N SER A 475 -34.69 -15.60 -31.49
CA SER A 475 -33.76 -16.54 -30.86
C SER A 475 -32.76 -15.81 -29.94
N GLU A 476 -32.83 -16.16 -28.65
CA GLU A 476 -31.77 -16.25 -27.63
C GLU A 476 -30.79 -15.07 -27.47
N GLU A 477 -30.86 -14.42 -26.29
CA GLU A 477 -29.92 -13.39 -25.83
C GLU A 477 -28.49 -13.93 -25.77
N SER A 478 -27.79 -13.73 -26.88
CA SER A 478 -26.34 -13.83 -26.98
C SER A 478 -25.80 -12.40 -26.89
N THR A 479 -25.06 -12.08 -25.83
CA THR A 479 -24.33 -10.80 -25.70
C THR A 479 -23.24 -10.76 -26.77
N ALA A 480 -23.57 -10.20 -27.93
CA ALA A 480 -22.63 -9.94 -29.00
C ALA A 480 -21.62 -8.85 -28.57
N MET A 481 -20.36 -9.10 -28.87
CA MET A 481 -19.24 -8.18 -28.67
C MET A 481 -19.42 -6.93 -29.55
N PRO A 482 -19.25 -5.70 -29.03
CA PRO A 482 -19.23 -4.50 -29.86
C PRO A 482 -17.93 -4.46 -30.68
N SER A 483 -18.05 -4.76 -31.98
CA SER A 483 -16.93 -4.82 -32.93
C SER A 483 -16.53 -3.48 -33.54
N SER A 484 -17.12 -2.35 -33.13
CA SER A 484 -16.69 -1.01 -33.55
C SER A 484 -16.47 -0.04 -32.39
N ASN A 485 -15.54 0.90 -32.57
CA ASN A 485 -15.33 2.01 -31.63
C ASN A 485 -16.59 2.88 -31.44
N GLN A 486 -17.55 2.84 -32.38
CA GLN A 486 -18.79 3.61 -32.30
C GLN A 486 -19.80 2.95 -31.36
N ASP A 487 -19.84 1.61 -31.34
CA ASP A 487 -20.68 0.82 -30.43
C ASP A 487 -20.30 1.04 -28.97
N LEU A 488 -19.01 1.25 -28.69
CA LEU A 488 -18.52 1.55 -27.34
C LEU A 488 -19.00 2.90 -26.81
N GLY A 489 -19.11 3.90 -27.69
CA GLY A 489 -19.67 5.20 -27.33
C GLY A 489 -21.16 5.10 -27.02
N LEU A 490 -21.90 4.30 -27.81
CA LEU A 490 -23.33 4.08 -27.61
C LEU A 490 -23.60 3.29 -26.32
N GLY A 491 -22.83 2.23 -26.07
CA GLY A 491 -22.91 1.46 -24.82
C GLY A 491 -22.63 2.31 -23.59
N PHE A 492 -21.71 3.27 -23.66
CA PHE A 492 -21.49 4.24 -22.59
C PHE A 492 -22.73 5.12 -22.33
N VAL A 493 -23.39 5.61 -23.38
CA VAL A 493 -24.60 6.44 -23.24
C VAL A 493 -25.77 5.63 -22.69
N GLU A 494 -25.94 4.39 -23.12
CA GLU A 494 -26.95 3.49 -22.59
C GLU A 494 -26.71 3.16 -21.12
N TRP A 495 -25.45 2.91 -20.74
CA TRP A 495 -25.06 2.71 -19.35
C TRP A 495 -25.34 3.94 -18.48
N LEU A 496 -25.17 5.15 -19.01
CA LEU A 496 -25.55 6.38 -18.31
C LEU A 496 -27.06 6.43 -18.07
N LYS A 497 -27.88 6.19 -19.09
CA LYS A 497 -29.35 6.15 -18.99
C LYS A 497 -29.80 5.14 -17.93
N LEU A 498 -29.36 3.89 -18.07
CA LEU A 498 -29.71 2.82 -17.14
C LEU A 498 -29.23 3.13 -15.71
N GLY A 499 -28.04 3.70 -15.57
CA GLY A 499 -27.47 4.09 -14.29
C GLY A 499 -28.25 5.20 -13.59
N ILE A 500 -28.79 6.16 -14.34
CA ILE A 500 -29.64 7.23 -13.83
C ILE A 500 -31.03 6.67 -13.46
N ASP A 501 -31.64 5.88 -14.34
CA ASP A 501 -32.97 5.29 -14.12
C ASP A 501 -33.00 4.34 -12.91
N SER A 502 -31.95 3.53 -12.75
CA SER A 502 -31.76 2.64 -11.58
C SER A 502 -31.27 3.36 -10.31
N ARG A 503 -31.05 4.69 -10.37
CA ARG A 503 -30.48 5.51 -9.29
C ARG A 503 -29.08 5.08 -8.81
N ARG A 504 -28.36 4.27 -9.61
CA ARG A 504 -26.96 3.87 -9.36
C ARG A 504 -25.99 5.03 -9.59
N ILE A 505 -26.31 5.93 -10.52
CA ILE A 505 -25.55 7.14 -10.80
C ILE A 505 -26.29 8.32 -10.17
N ILE A 506 -25.69 8.87 -9.11
CA ILE A 506 -26.22 10.03 -8.40
C ILE A 506 -26.00 11.28 -9.25
N ILE A 507 -27.02 12.14 -9.31
CA ILE A 507 -27.03 13.42 -10.02
C ILE A 507 -27.11 14.59 -9.00
N ASN A 508 -26.54 15.75 -9.34
CA ASN A 508 -26.70 17.00 -8.57
C ASN A 508 -26.29 16.96 -7.08
N ASP A 509 -25.49 15.98 -6.67
CA ASP A 509 -24.87 15.90 -5.34
C ASP A 509 -23.42 16.41 -5.37
N THR A 510 -22.87 16.79 -4.23
CA THR A 510 -21.45 17.13 -4.00
C THR A 510 -20.45 16.10 -4.55
N LYS A 511 -20.83 14.82 -4.62
CA LYS A 511 -20.01 13.72 -5.17
C LYS A 511 -20.57 13.14 -6.47
N ALA A 512 -21.59 13.77 -7.07
CA ALA A 512 -22.18 13.29 -8.31
C ALA A 512 -21.19 13.37 -9.48
N LEU A 513 -21.33 12.44 -10.42
CA LEU A 513 -20.53 12.42 -11.65
C LEU A 513 -21.27 13.07 -12.83
N ILE A 514 -22.54 13.42 -12.61
CA ILE A 514 -23.42 14.09 -13.55
C ILE A 514 -24.12 15.22 -12.81
N HIS A 515 -24.16 16.39 -13.41
CA HIS A 515 -24.91 17.53 -12.91
C HIS A 515 -25.80 18.10 -14.00
N THR A 516 -26.88 18.78 -13.65
CA THR A 516 -27.67 19.57 -14.60
C THR A 516 -27.26 21.03 -14.46
N VAL A 517 -26.90 21.68 -15.57
CA VAL A 517 -26.51 23.09 -15.60
C VAL A 517 -27.04 23.73 -16.88
N SER A 518 -27.70 24.89 -16.76
CA SER A 518 -28.29 25.63 -17.88
C SER A 518 -29.28 24.79 -18.70
N GLY A 519 -30.07 23.96 -18.02
CA GLY A 519 -31.10 23.11 -18.62
C GLY A 519 -30.57 21.91 -19.40
N THR A 520 -29.29 21.56 -19.27
CA THR A 520 -28.71 20.36 -19.92
C THR A 520 -27.77 19.60 -18.98
N ALA A 521 -27.39 18.39 -19.38
CA ALA A 521 -26.52 17.53 -18.59
C ALA A 521 -25.03 17.88 -18.74
N MET A 522 -24.33 17.93 -17.62
CA MET A 522 -22.89 18.04 -17.50
C MET A 522 -22.31 16.70 -17.02
N LEU A 523 -21.41 16.11 -17.80
CA LEU A 523 -20.68 14.88 -17.45
C LEU A 523 -19.28 15.23 -16.92
N VAL A 524 -18.95 14.79 -15.70
CA VAL A 524 -17.67 15.10 -15.04
C VAL A 524 -16.54 14.20 -15.56
N THR A 525 -15.58 14.80 -16.27
CA THR A 525 -14.42 14.10 -16.87
C THR A 525 -13.17 14.26 -15.99
N PRO A 526 -12.27 13.25 -15.89
CA PRO A 526 -12.30 11.92 -16.53
C PRO A 526 -13.06 10.86 -15.71
N VAL A 527 -13.59 11.23 -14.55
CA VAL A 527 -14.07 10.27 -13.54
C VAL A 527 -15.25 9.44 -14.03
N ILE A 528 -16.17 10.03 -14.80
CA ILE A 528 -17.32 9.29 -15.34
C ILE A 528 -16.90 8.14 -16.27
N PHE A 529 -15.88 8.34 -17.11
CA PHE A 529 -15.36 7.32 -18.01
C PHE A 529 -14.59 6.23 -17.27
N LYS A 530 -13.81 6.62 -16.25
CA LYS A 530 -13.11 5.65 -15.38
C LYS A 530 -14.09 4.73 -14.67
N ARG A 531 -15.23 5.26 -14.20
CA ARG A 531 -16.28 4.45 -13.57
C ARG A 531 -16.91 3.46 -14.55
N TYR A 532 -17.18 3.88 -15.79
CA TYR A 532 -17.71 2.96 -16.81
C TYR A 532 -16.75 1.80 -17.11
N VAL A 533 -15.45 2.08 -17.21
CA VAL A 533 -14.41 1.06 -17.45
C VAL A 533 -14.30 0.07 -16.29
N GLN A 534 -14.42 0.53 -15.04
CA GLN A 534 -14.42 -0.35 -13.86
C GLN A 534 -15.55 -1.39 -13.89
N GLU A 535 -16.69 -1.03 -14.47
CA GLU A 535 -17.85 -1.93 -14.61
C GLU A 535 -17.77 -2.82 -15.86
N HIS A 536 -16.82 -2.57 -16.77
CA HIS A 536 -16.62 -3.34 -18.01
C HIS A 536 -15.13 -3.73 -18.19
N PRO A 537 -14.61 -4.71 -17.40
CA PRO A 537 -13.20 -5.10 -17.45
C PRO A 537 -12.73 -5.61 -18.83
N SER A 538 -13.64 -6.06 -19.69
CA SER A 538 -13.35 -6.47 -21.07
C SER A 538 -12.77 -5.32 -21.91
N LEU A 539 -13.05 -4.06 -21.57
CA LEU A 539 -12.52 -2.88 -22.25
C LEU A 539 -11.01 -2.69 -22.02
N GLU A 540 -10.47 -3.20 -20.91
CA GLU A 540 -9.03 -3.12 -20.63
C GLU A 540 -8.20 -4.00 -21.58
N GLN A 541 -8.78 -5.12 -22.02
CA GLN A 541 -8.14 -6.01 -23.00
C GLN A 541 -8.11 -5.36 -24.40
N LEU A 542 -9.20 -4.70 -24.80
CA LEU A 542 -9.28 -3.95 -26.07
C LEU A 542 -8.37 -2.72 -26.09
N ALA A 543 -8.24 -2.04 -24.95
CA ALA A 543 -7.39 -0.86 -24.81
C ALA A 543 -5.89 -1.20 -24.89
N LYS A 544 -5.48 -2.34 -24.32
CA LYS A 544 -4.11 -2.87 -24.46
C LYS A 544 -3.71 -3.13 -25.91
N ALA A 545 -4.65 -3.57 -26.76
CA ALA A 545 -4.39 -3.79 -28.18
C ALA A 545 -4.17 -2.50 -28.99
N GLN A 546 -4.55 -1.33 -28.44
CA GLN A 546 -4.41 -0.02 -29.08
C GLN A 546 -3.42 0.91 -28.35
N GLU A 547 -2.69 0.40 -27.35
CA GLU A 547 -1.73 1.15 -26.51
C GLU A 547 -2.28 2.45 -25.90
N ILE A 548 -3.59 2.50 -25.63
CA ILE A 548 -4.28 3.66 -25.05
C ILE A 548 -4.95 3.22 -23.75
N SER A 549 -5.10 4.12 -22.78
CA SER A 549 -5.84 3.78 -21.56
C SER A 549 -7.34 3.56 -21.85
N ALA A 550 -7.95 2.56 -21.22
CA ALA A 550 -9.33 2.16 -21.53
C ALA A 550 -10.35 3.29 -21.38
N TRP A 551 -10.17 4.21 -20.42
CA TRP A 551 -11.08 5.35 -20.23
C TRP A 551 -10.92 6.39 -21.35
N GLN A 552 -9.72 6.58 -21.89
CA GLN A 552 -9.48 7.46 -23.05
C GLN A 552 -10.09 6.86 -24.32
N LEU A 553 -10.09 5.53 -24.46
CA LEU A 553 -10.75 4.85 -25.57
C LEU A 553 -12.25 5.14 -25.55
N VAL A 554 -12.90 4.95 -24.40
CA VAL A 554 -14.34 5.25 -24.24
C VAL A 554 -14.62 6.75 -24.44
N GLN A 555 -13.77 7.63 -23.90
CA GLN A 555 -13.92 9.07 -24.08
C GLN A 555 -13.83 9.49 -25.55
N ARG A 556 -12.85 8.97 -26.31
CA ARG A 556 -12.72 9.23 -27.75
C ARG A 556 -13.91 8.67 -28.53
N SER A 557 -14.40 7.49 -28.16
CA SER A 557 -15.60 6.88 -28.74
C SER A 557 -16.84 7.73 -28.49
N PHE A 558 -17.01 8.25 -27.27
CA PHE A 558 -18.08 9.20 -26.93
C PHE A 558 -17.97 10.51 -27.73
N GLU A 559 -16.76 11.09 -27.84
CA GLU A 559 -16.55 12.33 -28.60
C GLU A 559 -16.87 12.19 -30.09
N LYS A 560 -16.64 11.00 -30.67
CA LYS A 560 -17.00 10.68 -32.06
C LYS A 560 -18.51 10.70 -32.30
N LEU A 561 -19.32 10.46 -31.27
CA LEU A 561 -20.79 10.55 -31.38
C LEU A 561 -21.30 11.99 -31.47
N LYS A 562 -20.45 13.00 -31.18
CA LYS A 562 -20.78 14.42 -31.26
C LYS A 562 -22.05 14.81 -30.47
N LEU A 563 -22.31 14.13 -29.35
CA LEU A 563 -23.45 14.42 -28.47
C LEU A 563 -23.17 15.58 -27.49
N HIS A 564 -21.95 16.09 -27.46
CA HIS A 564 -21.49 17.16 -26.58
C HIS A 564 -21.28 18.48 -27.32
N ARG A 565 -21.59 19.59 -26.65
CA ARG A 565 -21.35 20.94 -27.13
C ARG A 565 -19.86 21.25 -27.11
N LYS A 566 -19.39 21.93 -28.16
CA LYS A 566 -18.04 22.50 -28.21
C LYS A 566 -18.04 23.95 -27.75
N THR A 567 -16.95 24.38 -27.13
CA THR A 567 -16.71 25.78 -26.75
C THR A 567 -16.50 26.66 -27.99
N LYS A 568 -16.52 28.00 -27.84
CA LYS A 568 -16.24 28.91 -28.98
C LYS A 568 -14.83 28.70 -29.56
N LYS A 569 -13.90 28.25 -28.71
CA LYS A 569 -12.52 27.85 -29.09
C LYS A 569 -12.44 26.44 -29.70
N LYS A 570 -13.57 25.81 -30.06
CA LYS A 570 -13.69 24.44 -30.60
C LYS A 570 -13.17 23.34 -29.68
N LEU A 571 -13.06 23.58 -28.36
CA LEU A 571 -12.68 22.57 -27.37
C LEU A 571 -13.91 21.77 -26.92
N ASN A 572 -13.71 20.52 -26.50
CA ASN A 572 -14.80 19.63 -26.08
C ASN A 572 -15.16 19.76 -24.58
N ILE A 573 -14.27 20.33 -23.76
CA ILE A 573 -14.40 20.35 -22.30
C ILE A 573 -14.70 21.77 -21.82
N TRP A 574 -15.76 21.90 -21.02
CA TRP A 574 -16.19 23.15 -20.39
C TRP A 574 -15.69 23.22 -18.95
N THR A 575 -15.48 24.44 -18.46
CA THR A 575 -15.11 24.72 -17.07
C THR A 575 -16.28 25.38 -16.35
N PHE A 576 -16.61 24.89 -15.17
CA PHE A 576 -17.71 25.33 -14.34
C PHE A 576 -17.18 25.76 -12.97
N ASP A 577 -17.72 26.83 -12.42
CA ASP A 577 -17.44 27.27 -11.06
C ASP A 577 -18.49 26.66 -10.11
N VAL A 578 -18.01 25.99 -9.07
CA VAL A 578 -18.82 25.49 -7.96
C VAL A 578 -18.95 26.62 -6.95
N VAL A 579 -20.15 27.18 -6.83
CA VAL A 579 -20.47 28.28 -5.92
C VAL A 579 -20.82 27.70 -4.54
N GLY A 580 -19.87 27.77 -3.61
CA GLY A 580 -20.05 27.46 -2.20
C GLY A 580 -20.01 28.70 -1.31
N PRO A 581 -20.53 28.64 -0.07
CA PRO A 581 -20.64 29.80 0.83
C PRO A 581 -19.28 30.39 1.30
N ARG A 582 -18.14 29.70 1.09
CA ARG A 582 -16.81 30.18 1.53
C ARG A 582 -15.65 29.91 0.56
N LYS A 583 -15.83 29.11 -0.50
CA LYS A 583 -14.80 28.79 -1.52
C LYS A 583 -15.45 28.49 -2.87
N SER A 584 -14.83 28.94 -3.97
CA SER A 584 -15.14 28.49 -5.32
C SER A 584 -14.15 27.42 -5.76
N LYS A 585 -14.64 26.33 -6.35
CA LYS A 585 -13.83 25.27 -6.94
C LYS A 585 -14.19 25.12 -8.42
N GLN A 586 -13.23 24.80 -9.28
CA GLN A 586 -13.52 24.56 -10.69
C GLN A 586 -13.75 23.08 -10.96
N LEU A 587 -14.77 22.80 -11.77
CA LEU A 587 -15.10 21.47 -12.28
C LEU A 587 -15.01 21.48 -13.80
N ARG A 588 -14.50 20.40 -14.39
CA ARG A 588 -14.38 20.26 -15.85
C ARG A 588 -15.27 19.13 -16.32
N GLY A 589 -15.97 19.34 -17.43
CA GLY A 589 -16.92 18.35 -17.94
C GLY A 589 -17.41 18.61 -19.35
N TYR A 590 -18.09 17.61 -19.90
CA TYR A 590 -18.79 17.71 -21.18
C TYR A 590 -20.21 18.23 -20.93
N LEU A 591 -20.66 19.18 -21.75
CA LEU A 591 -22.03 19.67 -21.72
C LEU A 591 -22.80 19.03 -22.88
N LEU A 592 -23.88 18.31 -22.62
CA LEU A 592 -24.65 17.64 -23.68
C LEU A 592 -25.46 18.63 -24.52
N GLU A 593 -25.64 18.31 -25.80
CA GLU A 593 -26.50 19.10 -26.70
C GLU A 593 -27.95 19.07 -26.25
N ASP A 594 -28.49 17.85 -26.06
CA ASP A 594 -29.84 17.57 -25.59
C ASP A 594 -29.81 16.78 -24.26
N PRO A 595 -30.41 17.28 -23.16
CA PRO A 595 -30.54 16.53 -21.90
C PRO A 595 -31.27 15.19 -22.06
N LYS A 596 -32.18 15.04 -23.03
CA LYS A 596 -32.92 13.79 -23.28
C LYS A 596 -32.04 12.65 -23.75
N THR A 597 -30.79 12.95 -24.11
CA THR A 597 -29.77 11.94 -24.41
C THR A 597 -29.49 11.04 -23.22
N ILE A 598 -29.69 11.50 -21.97
CA ILE A 598 -29.46 10.69 -20.77
C ILE A 598 -30.60 10.74 -19.74
N PHE A 599 -31.49 11.73 -19.83
CA PHE A 599 -32.61 11.90 -18.90
C PHE A 599 -33.95 11.61 -19.57
N ASN A 600 -34.80 10.83 -18.91
CA ASN A 600 -36.20 10.66 -19.33
C ASN A 600 -37.03 11.92 -19.03
N GLU A 601 -36.80 12.53 -17.87
CA GLU A 601 -37.32 13.85 -17.48
C GLU A 601 -36.15 14.72 -16.99
N THR A 602 -36.04 15.95 -17.50
CA THR A 602 -34.90 16.83 -17.18
C THR A 602 -34.96 17.28 -15.72
N PRO A 603 -33.99 16.91 -14.87
CA PRO A 603 -33.95 17.34 -13.47
C PRO A 603 -33.69 18.85 -13.34
N PHE A 604 -34.00 19.45 -12.20
CA PHE A 604 -33.65 20.85 -11.93
C PHE A 604 -32.14 21.09 -11.99
N ASP A 605 -31.74 22.28 -12.44
CA ASP A 605 -30.34 22.69 -12.46
C ASP A 605 -29.74 22.71 -11.05
N ASN A 606 -28.47 22.31 -10.95
CA ASN A 606 -27.72 22.37 -9.71
C ASN A 606 -27.48 23.86 -9.33
N PRO A 607 -28.04 24.35 -8.20
CA PRO A 607 -27.91 25.76 -7.82
C PRO A 607 -26.48 26.16 -7.46
N SER A 608 -25.62 25.18 -7.17
CA SER A 608 -24.23 25.38 -6.78
C SER A 608 -23.25 25.31 -7.96
N LEU A 609 -23.71 25.14 -9.20
CA LEU A 609 -22.85 25.14 -10.38
C LEU A 609 -23.21 26.28 -11.33
N ARG A 610 -22.18 26.99 -11.80
CA ARG A 610 -22.33 28.01 -12.84
C ARG A 610 -21.31 27.76 -13.94
N LEU A 611 -21.77 27.84 -15.18
CA LEU A 611 -20.86 27.83 -16.33
C LEU A 611 -19.98 29.09 -16.26
N LYS A 612 -18.65 28.91 -16.32
CA LYS A 612 -17.75 30.06 -16.34
C LYS A 612 -17.92 30.79 -17.67
N ALA A 613 -18.29 32.07 -17.63
CA ALA A 613 -18.42 32.88 -18.83
C ALA A 613 -17.07 32.92 -19.56
N GLU A 614 -17.07 32.66 -20.86
CA GLU A 614 -15.89 32.88 -21.69
C GLU A 614 -15.67 34.39 -21.77
N ASP A 615 -14.50 34.87 -21.36
CA ASP A 615 -14.13 36.28 -21.43
C ASP A 615 -14.42 36.81 -22.84
N SER A 616 -15.42 37.69 -22.92
CA SER A 616 -15.64 38.55 -24.06
C SER A 616 -14.52 39.58 -24.07
N GLU A 617 -13.45 39.30 -24.82
CA GLU A 617 -12.59 40.37 -25.29
C GLU A 617 -13.45 41.28 -26.17
N VAL A 618 -13.64 42.49 -25.66
CA VAL A 618 -14.23 43.63 -26.32
C VAL A 618 -13.35 43.95 -27.52
N GLU A 619 -13.89 43.82 -28.74
CA GLU A 619 -13.32 44.48 -29.91
C GLU A 619 -13.30 45.99 -29.65
N GLN A 620 -12.09 46.55 -29.56
CA GLN A 620 -11.78 47.94 -29.89
C GLN A 620 -10.79 47.95 -31.04
#